data_AF-A0A933IEG5-F1
#
_entry.id   AF-A0A933IEG5-F1
#
_cell.length_a   1.000
_cell.length_b   1.000
_cell.length_c   1.000
_cell.angle_alpha   90.00
_cell.angle_beta   90.00
_cell.angle_gamma   90.00
#
_symmetry.space_group_name_H-M   'P 1'
#
loop_
_entity.id
_entity.type
_entity.pdbx_description
1 polymer ?
#
loop_
_entity_poly.entity_id
_entity_poly.type
_entity_poly.pdbx_seq_one_letter_code
_entity_poly.pdbx_strand_id
1 'polypeptide(L)'
;MLHTGASVLRVDGAQGEGGGQVLRTALALSAIRGVPVEIHSIRARRKTPGLQAQHLTAVTALAAVSGARVEGAHLGSQRVRVVPGPIQPGEYRFDVGTAGSTALVLQALLVPLALAGGPSRITLTGGTHVPWSPPADYMQEVWLPALADLGLCARLDVGRWGFYPKGGGRIVVEVEGGADLRPISLLHRIGGLRLRGVSAVANLPRGIAERQRDRALRRLAAEGRDAEIAVTEAESPGTGSFLMLVAEVGGLRAGFSALGERGKPAEQVADEAVNALLEFLKGEAGCDPHLADQLVLPMALTPGTSRLTTSRVTRHLLTTAQVVQQILGCLMQIGGEEGSPGAVTIEGVGTRVESRESRAERPEVRAESREPRGERGEPRAERPEPGALPAATCLRATHRQANAAQAGGRRAATSEIRNPQSEIVPSPLIRKARAEDVPAIQKLVAHFAVRGDLLPRTLNELYQHLRDFFVCQVDGEVVGICALSVYWEDLAEVRSLAVQEVHGGKGLGATLVNACLAEAASLGVRRVFALTYRPGFFEKLGFRSIDKRELPQKIWKDCIKCAKFACCDETALIRDT
;
A
#
# COMPACT_ATOMS: atom_id res chain seq x y z
N MET A 1 29.02 2.04 39.96
CA MET A 1 27.76 1.35 40.30
C MET A 1 26.82 1.49 39.12
N LEU A 2 26.73 0.46 38.28
CA LEU A 2 25.85 0.38 37.11
C LEU A 2 24.65 -0.47 37.50
N HIS A 3 23.50 0.15 37.75
CA HIS A 3 22.21 -0.54 37.84
C HIS A 3 21.12 0.42 37.36
N THR A 4 20.56 0.14 36.19
CA THR A 4 19.12 0.30 35.87
C THR A 4 18.82 -0.55 34.64
N GLY A 5 18.20 -1.71 34.86
CA GLY A 5 17.80 -2.66 33.83
C GLY A 5 16.63 -2.14 32.99
N ALA A 6 16.89 -1.25 32.05
CA ALA A 6 15.96 -1.02 30.94
C ALA A 6 16.11 -2.18 29.94
N SER A 7 15.06 -2.99 29.80
CA SER A 7 14.99 -4.04 28.78
C SER A 7 15.22 -3.43 27.39
N VAL A 8 16.22 -3.94 26.66
CA VAL A 8 16.50 -3.55 25.27
C VAL A 8 15.26 -3.81 24.41
N LEU A 9 14.78 -2.81 23.67
CA LEU A 9 13.72 -2.95 22.67
C LEU A 9 14.24 -3.82 21.52
N ARG A 10 13.64 -4.98 21.29
CA ARG A 10 13.99 -5.84 20.14
C ARG A 10 12.95 -5.68 19.05
N VAL A 11 13.40 -5.32 17.84
CA VAL A 11 12.52 -5.05 16.70
C VAL A 11 12.95 -5.89 15.51
N ASP A 12 12.01 -6.63 14.92
CA ASP A 12 12.22 -7.33 13.66
C ASP A 12 12.04 -6.34 12.49
N GLY A 13 13.15 -5.97 11.84
CA GLY A 13 13.18 -5.10 10.67
C GLY A 13 12.53 -5.69 9.41
N ALA A 14 12.13 -6.97 9.44
CA ALA A 14 11.36 -7.62 8.37
C ALA A 14 9.84 -7.57 8.59
N GLN A 15 9.38 -7.09 9.76
CA GLN A 15 7.96 -7.06 10.09
C GLN A 15 7.14 -6.16 9.16
N GLY A 16 5.86 -6.51 8.98
CA GLY A 16 4.96 -5.77 8.10
C GLY A 16 5.50 -5.68 6.67
N GLU A 17 5.67 -4.46 6.15
CA GLU A 17 6.28 -4.19 4.84
C GLU A 17 7.79 -4.50 4.74
N GLY A 18 8.47 -4.72 5.86
CA GLY A 18 9.92 -5.01 5.90
C GLY A 18 10.75 -3.90 5.24
N GLY A 19 10.27 -2.65 5.30
CA GLY A 19 10.89 -1.47 4.71
C GLY A 19 11.79 -0.71 5.68
N GLY A 20 12.31 0.42 5.21
CA GLY A 20 13.12 1.30 6.05
C GLY A 20 12.31 2.05 7.13
N GLN A 21 10.97 2.03 7.08
CA GLN A 21 10.12 2.73 8.03
C GLN A 21 10.22 2.14 9.44
N VAL A 22 10.22 0.81 9.56
CA VAL A 22 10.41 0.10 10.84
C VAL A 22 11.68 0.59 11.56
N LEU A 23 12.79 0.68 10.82
CA LEU A 23 14.05 1.18 11.35
C LEU A 23 13.92 2.61 11.88
N ARG A 24 13.39 3.54 11.08
CA ARG A 24 13.28 4.96 11.43
C ARG A 24 12.38 5.18 12.64
N THR A 25 11.22 4.52 12.67
CA THR A 25 10.26 4.62 13.78
C THR A 25 10.86 4.07 15.07
N ALA A 26 11.52 2.91 15.02
CA ALA A 26 12.15 2.30 16.19
C ALA A 26 13.33 3.16 16.73
N LEU A 27 14.12 3.76 15.84
CA LEU A 27 15.18 4.71 16.19
C LEU A 27 14.63 5.95 16.89
N ALA A 28 13.61 6.59 16.31
CA ALA A 28 12.98 7.77 16.90
C ALA A 28 12.38 7.46 18.28
N LEU A 29 11.67 6.34 18.42
CA LEU A 29 11.09 5.92 19.71
C LEU A 29 12.16 5.60 20.76
N SER A 30 13.23 4.91 20.36
CA SER A 30 14.36 4.63 21.25
C SER A 30 14.96 5.91 21.81
N ALA A 31 15.22 6.89 20.94
CA ALA A 31 15.73 8.21 21.31
C ALA A 31 14.77 8.97 22.24
N ILE A 32 13.47 9.00 21.93
CA ILE A 32 12.46 9.71 22.73
C ILE A 32 12.30 9.08 24.12
N ARG A 33 12.33 7.75 24.22
CA ARG A 33 12.14 7.03 25.49
C ARG A 33 13.43 6.84 26.29
N GLY A 34 14.59 7.12 25.70
CA GLY A 34 15.89 6.84 26.31
C GLY A 34 16.15 5.34 26.54
N VAL A 35 15.51 4.46 25.76
CA VAL A 35 15.63 3.00 25.91
C VAL A 35 16.48 2.43 24.78
N PRO A 36 17.48 1.57 25.05
CA PRO A 36 18.24 0.91 24.00
C PRO A 36 17.37 0.13 23.02
N VAL A 37 17.72 0.14 21.74
CA VAL A 37 17.03 -0.63 20.70
C VAL A 37 18.02 -1.51 19.94
N GLU A 38 17.57 -2.73 19.64
CA GLU A 38 18.23 -3.65 18.74
C GLU A 38 17.26 -4.03 17.62
N ILE A 39 17.69 -3.78 16.39
CA ILE A 39 16.89 -3.99 15.18
C ILE A 39 17.62 -5.03 14.35
N HIS A 40 17.01 -6.19 14.11
CA HIS A 40 17.57 -7.27 13.30
C HIS A 40 16.76 -7.45 12.01
N SER A 41 17.23 -8.32 11.10
CA SER A 41 16.56 -8.60 9.81
C SER A 41 16.24 -7.32 9.00
N ILE A 42 17.08 -6.28 9.11
CA ILE A 42 16.80 -4.97 8.53
C ILE A 42 16.61 -5.13 7.02
N ARG A 43 15.40 -4.82 6.54
CA ARG A 43 15.04 -4.90 5.12
C ARG A 43 15.25 -6.29 4.51
N ALA A 44 15.19 -7.36 5.30
CA ALA A 44 15.44 -8.73 4.83
C ALA A 44 14.49 -9.18 3.70
N ARG A 45 13.30 -8.58 3.59
CA ARG A 45 12.31 -8.85 2.53
C ARG A 45 12.44 -7.95 1.30
N ARG A 46 13.44 -7.07 1.24
CA ARG A 46 13.71 -6.19 0.09
C ARG A 46 14.78 -6.81 -0.80
N LYS A 47 14.74 -6.49 -2.11
CA LYS A 47 15.74 -6.94 -3.11
C LYS A 47 17.19 -6.76 -2.66
N THR A 48 17.48 -5.62 -2.01
CA THR A 48 18.78 -5.36 -1.38
C THR A 48 18.57 -5.29 0.12
N PRO A 49 18.86 -6.35 0.89
CA PRO A 49 18.74 -6.33 2.35
C PRO A 49 19.71 -5.34 3.02
N GLY A 50 19.46 -5.10 4.31
CA GLY A 50 20.31 -4.30 5.18
C GLY A 50 20.20 -2.80 4.97
N LEU A 51 21.00 -2.06 5.76
CA LEU A 51 21.11 -0.62 5.68
C LEU A 51 21.55 -0.17 4.28
N GLN A 52 20.88 0.85 3.78
CA GLN A 52 21.29 1.59 2.57
C GLN A 52 21.78 2.95 3.03
N ALA A 53 22.34 3.75 2.13
CA ALA A 53 22.88 5.08 2.43
C ALA A 53 21.96 5.91 3.35
N GLN A 54 20.69 6.13 2.95
CA GLN A 54 19.74 6.89 3.78
C GLN A 54 19.44 6.27 5.15
N HIS A 55 19.47 4.93 5.27
CA HIS A 55 19.22 4.23 6.52
C HIS A 55 20.42 4.37 7.46
N LEU A 56 21.63 4.21 6.91
CA LEU A 56 22.87 4.44 7.63
C LEU A 56 22.94 5.89 8.11
N THR A 57 22.65 6.86 7.23
CA THR A 57 22.58 8.28 7.60
C THR A 57 21.56 8.53 8.70
N ALA A 58 20.38 7.89 8.68
CA ALA A 58 19.40 8.02 9.76
C ALA A 58 19.94 7.49 11.10
N VAL A 59 20.62 6.33 11.11
CA VAL A 59 21.25 5.78 12.32
C VAL A 59 22.35 6.71 12.84
N THR A 60 23.26 7.15 11.98
CA THR A 60 24.39 8.00 12.37
C THR A 60 23.93 9.40 12.78
N ALA A 61 22.90 9.94 12.13
CA ALA A 61 22.32 11.22 12.48
C ALA A 61 21.62 11.16 13.85
N LEU A 62 20.83 10.12 14.09
CA LEU A 62 20.22 9.92 15.41
C LEU A 62 21.29 9.78 16.50
N ALA A 63 22.37 9.05 16.20
CA ALA A 63 23.48 8.90 17.13
C ALA A 63 24.18 10.23 17.43
N ALA A 64 24.39 11.08 16.41
CA ALA A 64 24.97 12.40 16.60
C ALA A 64 24.10 13.30 17.48
N VAL A 65 22.78 13.35 17.24
CA VAL A 65 21.87 14.22 18.01
C VAL A 65 21.60 13.71 19.43
N SER A 66 21.90 12.45 19.73
CA SER A 66 21.65 11.84 21.05
C SER A 66 22.92 11.43 21.81
N GLY A 67 24.10 11.59 21.22
CA GLY A 67 25.34 11.02 21.75
C GLY A 67 25.30 9.48 21.89
N ALA A 68 24.53 8.79 21.05
CA ALA A 68 24.30 7.35 21.19
C ALA A 68 25.55 6.52 20.93
N ARG A 69 25.66 5.39 21.63
CA ARG A 69 26.57 4.31 21.23
C ARG A 69 25.88 3.42 20.21
N VAL A 70 26.57 3.11 19.12
CA VAL A 70 26.02 2.34 18.01
C VAL A 70 26.91 1.18 17.64
N GLU A 71 26.32 0.01 17.46
CA GLU A 71 26.96 -1.19 16.93
C GLU A 71 26.25 -1.61 15.63
N GLY A 72 27.03 -2.06 14.64
CA GLY A 72 26.48 -2.59 13.38
C GLY A 72 26.03 -1.53 12.36
N ALA A 73 26.36 -0.25 12.54
CA ALA A 73 26.03 0.81 11.57
C ALA A 73 27.03 0.87 10.41
N HIS A 74 26.85 -0.02 9.43
CA HIS A 74 27.57 0.00 8.15
C HIS A 74 26.62 -0.39 7.00
N LEU A 75 26.97 -0.02 5.77
CA LEU A 75 26.17 -0.37 4.58
C LEU A 75 25.98 -1.89 4.48
N GLY A 76 24.77 -2.32 4.13
CA GLY A 76 24.40 -3.74 4.03
C GLY A 76 24.15 -4.42 5.38
N SER A 77 24.40 -3.76 6.51
CA SER A 77 24.15 -4.36 7.82
C SER A 77 22.67 -4.71 8.01
N GLN A 78 22.41 -5.93 8.45
CA GLN A 78 21.07 -6.42 8.77
C GLN A 78 20.75 -6.33 10.27
N ARG A 79 21.70 -5.87 11.09
CA ARG A 79 21.51 -5.73 12.53
C ARG A 79 22.19 -4.47 13.04
N VAL A 80 21.45 -3.65 13.78
CA VAL A 80 21.96 -2.46 14.45
C VAL A 80 21.51 -2.47 15.90
N ARG A 81 22.41 -2.09 16.80
CA ARG A 81 22.09 -1.80 18.19
C ARG A 81 22.43 -0.35 18.49
N VAL A 82 21.47 0.38 19.05
CA VAL A 82 21.63 1.78 19.45
C VAL A 82 21.29 1.92 20.93
N VAL A 83 22.21 2.53 21.68
CA VAL A 83 22.01 2.93 23.07
C VAL A 83 21.95 4.46 23.08
N PRO A 84 20.74 5.06 23.06
CA PRO A 84 20.60 6.51 22.95
C PRO A 84 21.03 7.20 24.26
N GLY A 85 21.64 8.37 24.13
CA GLY A 85 21.69 9.36 25.21
C GLY A 85 20.55 10.38 25.08
N PRO A 86 20.55 11.46 25.87
CA PRO A 86 19.56 12.52 25.76
C PRO A 86 19.70 13.25 24.42
N ILE A 87 18.57 13.64 23.81
CA ILE A 87 18.57 14.45 22.58
C ILE A 87 19.11 15.85 22.88
N GLN A 88 20.05 16.29 22.05
CA GLN A 88 20.73 17.57 22.17
C GLN A 88 20.24 18.49 21.04
N PRO A 89 19.61 19.63 21.36
CA PRO A 89 19.39 20.69 20.41
C PRO A 89 20.70 21.22 19.82
N GLY A 90 20.69 21.65 18.57
CA GLY A 90 21.90 22.22 17.95
C GLY A 90 21.86 22.32 16.43
N GLU A 91 22.99 22.69 15.85
CA GLU A 91 23.18 22.70 14.40
C GLU A 91 23.86 21.41 13.94
N TYR A 92 23.22 20.72 12.99
CA TYR A 92 23.67 19.45 12.47
C TYR A 92 23.71 19.46 10.95
N ARG A 93 24.69 18.77 10.37
CA ARG A 93 24.82 18.58 8.92
C ARG A 93 25.03 17.11 8.63
N PHE A 94 24.17 16.55 7.78
CA PHE A 94 24.29 15.16 7.35
C PHE A 94 24.22 15.07 5.83
N ASP A 95 25.10 14.27 5.28
CA ASP A 95 25.13 13.94 3.85
C ASP A 95 24.79 12.47 3.68
N VAL A 96 23.81 12.19 2.83
CA VAL A 96 23.44 10.83 2.45
C VAL A 96 24.48 10.25 1.47
N GLY A 97 25.26 11.09 0.80
CA GLY A 97 26.32 10.69 -0.15
C GLY A 97 25.80 10.09 -1.46
N THR A 98 24.49 10.00 -1.63
CA THR A 98 23.79 9.41 -2.78
C THR A 98 22.47 10.14 -3.02
N ALA A 99 21.66 9.66 -3.97
CA ALA A 99 20.25 10.08 -4.12
C ALA A 99 19.29 9.52 -3.05
N GLY A 100 19.79 8.97 -1.94
CA GLY A 100 18.93 8.56 -0.83
C GLY A 100 18.14 9.74 -0.25
N SER A 101 16.90 9.47 0.19
CA SER A 101 15.92 10.51 0.51
C SER A 101 16.26 11.28 1.79
N THR A 102 16.37 12.61 1.67
CA THR A 102 16.53 13.51 2.81
C THR A 102 15.26 13.55 3.67
N ALA A 103 14.07 13.47 3.04
CA ALA A 103 12.79 13.45 3.74
C ALA A 103 12.68 12.23 4.67
N LEU A 104 13.13 11.05 4.23
CA LEU A 104 13.13 9.86 5.07
C LEU A 104 14.12 9.98 6.23
N VAL A 105 15.30 10.57 6.04
CA VAL A 105 16.22 10.83 7.17
C VAL A 105 15.57 11.80 8.16
N LEU A 106 14.93 12.86 7.67
CA LEU A 106 14.25 13.85 8.50
C LEU A 106 13.13 13.23 9.36
N GLN A 107 12.35 12.29 8.82
CA GLN A 107 11.30 11.59 9.58
C GLN A 107 11.84 10.86 10.84
N ALA A 108 13.11 10.45 10.86
CA ALA A 108 13.72 9.83 12.05
C ALA A 108 14.19 10.86 13.10
N LEU A 109 14.40 12.11 12.69
CA LEU A 109 15.04 13.15 13.51
C LEU A 109 14.07 14.21 14.03
N LEU A 110 13.03 14.55 13.26
CA LEU A 110 12.20 15.72 13.53
C LEU A 110 11.47 15.60 14.88
N VAL A 111 10.76 14.50 15.13
CA VAL A 111 9.98 14.34 16.37
C VAL A 111 10.89 14.33 17.61
N PRO A 112 12.01 13.57 17.66
CA PRO A 112 12.95 13.66 18.78
C PRO A 112 13.49 15.08 19.04
N LEU A 113 13.86 15.82 17.99
CA LEU A 113 14.41 17.17 18.14
C LEU A 113 13.34 18.21 18.52
N ALA A 114 12.13 18.08 18.00
CA ALA A 114 11.03 18.97 18.34
C ALA A 114 10.56 18.80 19.80
N LEU A 115 10.72 17.59 20.36
CA LEU A 115 10.49 17.32 21.78
C LEU A 115 11.67 17.71 22.69
N ALA A 116 12.85 17.97 22.12
CA ALA A 116 14.00 18.43 22.89
C ALA A 116 13.79 19.89 23.33
N GLY A 117 14.35 20.29 24.47
CA GLY A 117 14.05 21.58 25.10
C GLY A 117 14.61 22.85 24.43
N GLY A 118 15.06 22.77 23.17
CA GLY A 118 15.63 23.92 22.47
C GLY A 118 15.67 23.76 20.96
N PRO A 119 15.99 24.86 20.24
CA PRO A 119 15.90 24.89 18.79
C PRO A 119 17.03 24.09 18.12
N SER A 120 16.74 23.56 16.94
CA SER A 120 17.71 22.81 16.14
C SER A 120 17.67 23.23 14.68
N ARG A 121 18.84 23.19 14.03
CA ARG A 121 18.97 23.45 12.60
C ARG A 121 19.65 22.26 11.93
N ILE A 122 18.95 21.60 11.02
CA ILE A 122 19.44 20.40 10.33
C ILE A 122 19.63 20.71 8.86
N THR A 123 20.84 20.54 8.35
CA THR A 123 21.11 20.54 6.91
C THR A 123 21.26 19.11 6.42
N LEU A 124 20.40 18.68 5.50
CA LEU A 124 20.44 17.35 4.89
C LEU A 124 20.76 17.45 3.41
N THR A 125 21.80 16.76 2.96
CA THR A 125 22.17 16.64 1.54
C THR A 125 21.86 15.24 1.02
N GLY A 126 21.24 15.14 -0.16
CA GLY A 126 20.81 13.87 -0.74
C GLY A 126 19.76 14.03 -1.84
N GLY A 127 18.86 13.06 -1.97
CA GLY A 127 17.68 13.15 -2.82
C GLY A 127 16.54 13.91 -2.14
N THR A 128 16.09 15.01 -2.72
CA THR A 128 14.93 15.78 -2.22
C THR A 128 13.64 15.45 -2.99
N HIS A 129 13.78 14.98 -4.22
CA HIS A 129 12.68 14.62 -5.13
C HIS A 129 12.99 13.27 -5.77
N VAL A 130 12.84 12.20 -5.00
CA VAL A 130 13.24 10.84 -5.40
C VAL A 130 12.11 9.83 -5.22
N PRO A 131 12.07 8.77 -6.05
CA PRO A 131 11.00 7.77 -5.98
C PRO A 131 10.89 7.10 -4.62
N TRP A 132 9.70 6.59 -4.30
CA TRP A 132 9.42 5.82 -3.08
C TRP A 132 9.71 6.57 -1.77
N SER A 133 9.64 7.90 -1.82
CA SER A 133 9.74 8.77 -0.65
C SER A 133 8.92 10.05 -0.86
N PRO A 134 8.48 10.72 0.22
CA PRO A 134 7.85 12.03 0.09
C PRO A 134 8.84 13.03 -0.53
N PRO A 135 8.44 13.80 -1.56
CA PRO A 135 9.24 14.91 -2.05
C PRO A 135 9.32 16.01 -0.98
N ALA A 136 10.35 16.84 -1.03
CA ALA A 136 10.54 17.93 -0.06
C ALA A 136 9.34 18.89 -0.03
N ASP A 137 8.73 19.17 -1.18
CA ASP A 137 7.51 19.98 -1.29
C ASP A 137 6.32 19.36 -0.53
N TYR A 138 6.19 18.02 -0.51
CA TYR A 138 5.17 17.36 0.32
C TYR A 138 5.45 17.55 1.81
N MET A 139 6.73 17.51 2.19
CA MET A 139 7.11 17.74 3.58
C MET A 139 6.73 19.17 4.02
N GLN A 140 7.00 20.16 3.17
CA GLN A 140 6.69 21.58 3.43
C GLN A 140 5.19 21.88 3.42
N GLU A 141 4.45 21.35 2.43
CA GLU A 141 3.07 21.77 2.18
C GLU A 141 2.02 20.96 2.92
N VAL A 142 2.35 19.72 3.33
CA VAL A 142 1.39 18.76 3.90
C VAL A 142 1.84 18.26 5.27
N TRP A 143 3.04 17.66 5.36
CA TRP A 143 3.48 17.00 6.58
C TRP A 143 3.76 17.99 7.72
N LEU A 144 4.57 19.03 7.49
CA LEU A 144 4.90 20.02 8.52
C LEU A 144 3.66 20.78 9.05
N PRO A 145 2.71 21.23 8.21
CA PRO A 145 1.46 21.80 8.69
C PRO A 145 0.67 20.85 9.61
N ALA A 146 0.54 19.58 9.23
CA ALA A 146 -0.15 18.59 10.07
C ALA A 146 0.58 18.32 11.40
N LEU A 147 1.91 18.42 11.41
CA LEU A 147 2.69 18.36 12.63
C LEU A 147 2.55 19.63 13.49
N ALA A 148 2.41 20.81 12.88
CA ALA A 148 2.13 22.04 13.61
C ALA A 148 0.78 21.98 14.33
N ASP A 149 -0.23 21.33 13.75
CA ASP A 149 -1.53 21.08 14.42
C ASP A 149 -1.38 20.19 15.67
N LEU A 150 -0.35 19.34 15.72
CA LEU A 150 0.04 18.54 16.89
C LEU A 150 0.90 19.33 17.89
N GLY A 151 1.33 20.56 17.57
CA GLY A 151 2.24 21.38 18.40
C GLY A 151 3.73 21.23 18.05
N LEU A 152 4.07 20.55 16.95
CA LEU A 152 5.45 20.36 16.48
C LEU A 152 5.80 21.39 15.40
N CYS A 153 6.41 22.50 15.79
CA CYS A 153 6.75 23.59 14.89
C CYS A 153 8.13 23.40 14.24
N ALA A 154 8.16 23.39 12.91
CA ALA A 154 9.39 23.42 12.12
C ALA A 154 9.16 24.06 10.75
N ARG A 155 10.24 24.62 10.19
CA ARG A 155 10.30 25.22 8.85
C ARG A 155 11.30 24.45 8.00
N LEU A 156 10.98 24.21 6.73
CA LEU A 156 11.85 23.53 5.78
C LEU A 156 12.06 24.42 4.57
N ASP A 157 13.32 24.64 4.21
CA ASP A 157 13.72 25.31 2.98
C ASP A 157 14.42 24.32 2.04
N VAL A 158 13.96 24.25 0.79
CA VAL A 158 14.63 23.47 -0.25
C VAL A 158 15.68 24.32 -0.95
N GLY A 159 16.89 24.36 -0.39
CA GLY A 159 17.97 25.16 -0.93
C GLY A 159 18.47 24.71 -2.31
N ARG A 160 18.42 23.40 -2.61
CA ARG A 160 18.77 22.86 -3.93
C ARG A 160 18.04 21.53 -4.16
N TRP A 161 17.59 21.27 -5.38
CA TRP A 161 16.83 20.05 -5.67
C TRP A 161 17.76 18.89 -6.01
N GLY A 162 17.40 17.68 -5.57
CA GLY A 162 18.19 16.46 -5.77
C GLY A 162 17.33 15.34 -6.32
N PHE A 163 17.59 14.95 -7.56
CA PHE A 163 16.90 13.88 -8.27
C PHE A 163 17.80 12.64 -8.41
N TYR A 164 17.19 11.46 -8.52
CA TYR A 164 17.91 10.23 -8.87
C TYR A 164 18.51 10.33 -10.30
N PRO A 165 19.72 9.78 -10.57
CA PRO A 165 20.58 8.98 -9.68
C PRO A 165 21.57 9.78 -8.84
N LYS A 166 21.79 11.06 -9.15
CA LYS A 166 22.88 11.83 -8.53
C LYS A 166 22.57 12.29 -7.10
N GLY A 167 21.33 12.66 -6.82
CA GLY A 167 20.98 13.33 -5.57
C GLY A 167 21.59 14.73 -5.51
N GLY A 168 22.30 15.03 -4.42
CA GLY A 168 23.01 16.30 -4.23
C GLY A 168 22.11 17.52 -4.01
N GLY A 169 20.81 17.31 -3.83
CA GLY A 169 19.90 18.31 -3.31
C GLY A 169 20.14 18.56 -1.84
N ARG A 170 19.62 19.67 -1.32
CA ARG A 170 19.84 20.14 0.05
C ARG A 170 18.54 20.69 0.60
N ILE A 171 18.14 20.19 1.77
CA ILE A 171 17.12 20.82 2.60
C ILE A 171 17.75 21.36 3.88
N VAL A 172 17.23 22.49 4.35
CA VAL A 172 17.54 23.06 5.66
C VAL A 172 16.25 23.04 6.46
N VAL A 173 16.30 22.45 7.66
CA VAL A 173 15.15 22.39 8.56
C VAL A 173 15.47 23.11 9.85
N GLU A 174 14.63 24.05 10.23
CA GLU A 174 14.67 24.74 11.52
C GLU A 174 13.53 24.20 12.38
N VAL A 175 13.87 23.67 13.56
CA VAL A 175 12.93 23.07 14.51
C VAL A 175 12.94 23.94 15.77
N GLU A 176 11.77 24.36 16.25
CA GLU A 176 11.70 25.27 17.41
C GLU A 176 12.12 24.58 18.72
N GLY A 177 11.80 23.29 18.87
CA GLY A 177 11.98 22.55 20.13
C GLY A 177 10.91 22.90 21.17
N GLY A 178 10.87 22.12 22.26
CA GLY A 178 9.95 22.34 23.37
C GLY A 178 8.48 22.09 23.04
N ALA A 179 8.19 21.24 22.05
CA ALA A 179 6.84 21.00 21.57
C ALA A 179 5.89 20.51 22.68
N ASP A 180 4.74 21.19 22.80
CA ASP A 180 3.61 20.80 23.64
C ASP A 180 2.62 20.02 22.78
N LEU A 181 2.71 18.68 22.84
CA LEU A 181 1.91 17.81 21.97
C LEU A 181 0.43 17.84 22.34
N ARG A 182 -0.42 17.99 21.32
CA ARG A 182 -1.90 18.00 21.49
C ARG A 182 -2.57 17.01 20.56
N PRO A 183 -3.63 16.32 21.00
CA PRO A 183 -4.38 15.44 20.11
C PRO A 183 -4.98 16.18 18.92
N ILE A 184 -5.01 15.51 17.77
CA ILE A 184 -5.60 16.03 16.52
C ILE A 184 -6.80 15.21 16.07
N SER A 185 -7.67 15.83 15.29
CA SER A 185 -8.86 15.20 14.70
C SER A 185 -8.96 15.55 13.22
N LEU A 186 -8.55 14.62 12.35
CA LEU A 186 -8.58 14.76 10.88
C LEU A 186 -9.62 13.82 10.29
N LEU A 187 -10.91 14.07 10.56
CA LEU A 187 -11.97 13.09 10.32
C LEU A 187 -12.65 13.23 8.96
N HIS A 188 -12.97 14.45 8.54
CA HIS A 188 -13.71 14.69 7.32
C HIS A 188 -13.40 16.08 6.77
N ARG A 189 -13.38 16.20 5.45
CA ARG A 189 -13.08 17.44 4.75
C ARG A 189 -14.35 18.25 4.56
N ILE A 190 -14.52 19.33 5.31
CA ILE A 190 -15.64 20.29 5.15
C ILE A 190 -15.10 21.62 4.63
N GLY A 191 -15.77 22.19 3.63
CA GLY A 191 -15.51 23.54 3.16
C GLY A 191 -15.19 23.59 1.66
N GLY A 192 -14.82 24.79 1.20
CA GLY A 192 -14.41 25.00 -0.19
C GLY A 192 -13.10 24.28 -0.50
N LEU A 193 -13.06 23.60 -1.65
CA LEU A 193 -11.84 22.99 -2.17
C LEU A 193 -11.01 24.05 -2.88
N ARG A 194 -9.77 24.25 -2.42
CA ARG A 194 -8.73 24.97 -3.16
C ARG A 194 -7.71 23.97 -3.68
N LEU A 195 -7.45 24.00 -4.99
CA LEU A 195 -6.39 23.23 -5.61
C LEU A 195 -5.25 24.14 -6.04
N ARG A 196 -4.05 23.78 -5.64
CA ARG A 196 -2.81 24.45 -6.07
C ARG A 196 -1.74 23.42 -6.42
N GLY A 197 -0.67 23.84 -7.08
CA GLY A 197 0.41 22.94 -7.40
C GLY A 197 1.66 23.61 -7.93
N VAL A 198 2.71 22.81 -8.08
CA VAL A 198 3.97 23.18 -8.70
C VAL A 198 4.32 22.11 -9.72
N SER A 199 4.54 22.54 -10.96
CA SER A 199 5.19 21.76 -12.00
C SER A 199 6.61 22.27 -12.17
N ALA A 200 7.60 21.39 -12.03
CA ALA A 200 8.99 21.76 -12.01
C ALA A 200 9.84 20.94 -12.95
N VAL A 201 10.89 21.57 -13.46
CA VAL A 201 12.01 20.93 -14.15
C VAL A 201 13.33 21.38 -13.54
N ALA A 202 14.34 20.54 -13.65
CA ALA A 202 15.72 20.91 -13.37
C ALA A 202 16.60 20.40 -14.50
N ASN A 203 17.44 21.27 -15.07
CA ASN A 203 18.31 20.98 -16.21
C ASN A 203 17.59 20.30 -17.39
N LEU A 204 16.33 20.68 -17.62
CA LEU A 204 15.48 20.20 -18.70
C LEU A 204 14.70 21.39 -19.30
N PRO A 205 14.24 21.30 -20.56
CA PRO A 205 13.47 22.38 -21.17
C PRO A 205 12.22 22.73 -20.36
N ARG A 206 12.00 24.02 -20.09
CA ARG A 206 10.82 24.56 -19.40
C ARG A 206 9.49 24.05 -19.97
N GLY A 207 9.41 23.85 -21.28
CA GLY A 207 8.24 23.30 -21.98
C GLY A 207 7.81 21.90 -21.50
N ILE A 208 8.64 21.16 -20.76
CA ILE A 208 8.22 19.91 -20.10
C ILE A 208 7.30 20.20 -18.91
N ALA A 209 7.65 21.17 -18.06
CA ALA A 209 6.81 21.57 -16.93
C ALA A 209 5.52 22.27 -17.40
N GLU A 210 5.59 23.05 -18.48
CA GLU A 210 4.39 23.66 -19.08
C GLU A 210 3.41 22.59 -19.58
N ARG A 211 3.91 21.56 -20.29
CA ARG A 211 3.06 20.43 -20.73
C ARG A 211 2.47 19.64 -19.56
N GLN A 212 3.22 19.44 -18.48
CA GLN A 212 2.72 18.83 -17.24
C GLN A 212 1.57 19.67 -16.65
N ARG A 213 1.80 20.96 -16.43
CA ARG A 213 0.79 21.91 -15.94
C ARG A 213 -0.46 21.91 -16.82
N ASP A 214 -0.32 22.10 -18.12
CA ASP A 214 -1.44 22.27 -19.06
C ASP A 214 -2.25 20.98 -19.20
N ARG A 215 -1.60 19.82 -19.08
CA ARG A 215 -2.31 18.54 -19.00
C ARG A 215 -3.09 18.44 -17.69
N ALA A 216 -2.49 18.79 -16.56
CA ALA A 216 -3.15 18.73 -15.26
C ALA A 216 -4.37 19.68 -15.18
N LEU A 217 -4.20 20.94 -15.60
CA LEU A 217 -5.28 21.93 -15.63
C LEU A 217 -6.45 21.48 -16.51
N ARG A 218 -6.19 21.00 -17.74
CA ARG A 218 -7.25 20.51 -18.62
C ARG A 218 -8.02 19.34 -18.02
N ARG A 219 -7.33 18.42 -17.35
CA ARG A 219 -7.98 17.27 -16.72
C ARG A 219 -8.78 17.64 -15.48
N LEU A 220 -8.31 18.58 -14.67
CA LEU A 220 -9.05 19.08 -13.52
C LEU A 220 -10.28 19.88 -13.96
N ALA A 221 -10.15 20.73 -14.99
CA ALA A 221 -11.27 21.47 -15.55
C ALA A 221 -12.36 20.54 -16.12
N ALA A 222 -11.99 19.41 -16.73
CA ALA A 222 -12.93 18.40 -17.20
C ALA A 222 -13.75 17.74 -16.07
N GLU A 223 -13.23 17.77 -14.83
CA GLU A 223 -13.92 17.31 -13.61
C GLU A 223 -14.62 18.47 -12.87
N GLY A 224 -14.73 19.65 -13.49
CA GLY A 224 -15.32 20.84 -12.89
C GLY A 224 -14.49 21.44 -11.75
N ARG A 225 -13.16 21.30 -11.80
CA ARG A 225 -12.25 21.74 -10.73
C ARG A 225 -11.23 22.74 -11.27
N ASP A 226 -11.21 23.92 -10.67
CA ASP A 226 -10.18 24.92 -10.92
C ASP A 226 -8.95 24.68 -10.05
N ALA A 227 -7.77 24.97 -10.60
CA ALA A 227 -6.49 24.83 -9.90
C ALA A 227 -5.46 25.87 -10.34
N GLU A 228 -4.62 26.30 -9.40
CA GLU A 228 -3.49 27.20 -9.66
C GLU A 228 -2.18 26.40 -9.65
N ILE A 229 -1.55 26.19 -10.81
CA ILE A 229 -0.31 25.38 -10.90
C ILE A 229 0.83 26.24 -11.45
N ALA A 230 1.82 26.52 -10.61
CA ALA A 230 3.01 27.29 -10.98
C ALA A 230 4.02 26.45 -11.77
N VAL A 231 4.74 27.07 -12.71
CA VAL A 231 5.86 26.46 -13.44
C VAL A 231 7.18 26.96 -12.87
N THR A 232 8.02 26.03 -12.40
CA THR A 232 9.28 26.33 -11.71
C THR A 232 10.48 25.66 -12.39
N GLU A 233 11.59 26.39 -12.47
CA GLU A 233 12.88 25.84 -12.86
C GLU A 233 13.75 25.76 -11.61
N ALA A 234 14.05 24.54 -11.17
CA ALA A 234 14.75 24.29 -9.93
C ALA A 234 16.25 24.11 -10.18
N GLU A 235 17.08 24.73 -9.32
CA GLU A 235 18.51 24.46 -9.30
C GLU A 235 18.76 23.01 -8.85
N SER A 236 19.52 22.25 -9.64
CA SER A 236 19.89 20.87 -9.30
C SER A 236 21.24 20.47 -9.92
N PRO A 237 22.01 19.56 -9.29
CA PRO A 237 23.17 18.91 -9.91
C PRO A 237 22.79 17.90 -11.02
N GLY A 238 21.52 17.51 -11.11
CA GLY A 238 21.02 16.49 -12.03
C GLY A 238 19.80 16.97 -12.83
N THR A 239 19.38 16.15 -13.79
CA THR A 239 18.15 16.38 -14.54
C THR A 239 16.95 15.79 -13.80
N GLY A 240 15.82 16.47 -13.79
CA GLY A 240 14.58 15.94 -13.21
C GLY A 240 13.36 16.74 -13.62
N SER A 241 12.19 16.10 -13.56
CA SER A 241 10.91 16.81 -13.64
C SER A 241 9.94 16.27 -12.60
N PHE A 242 8.99 17.10 -12.19
CA PHE A 242 8.15 16.87 -11.04
C PHE A 242 6.84 17.62 -11.21
N LEU A 243 5.74 17.02 -10.78
CA LEU A 243 4.49 17.72 -10.57
C LEU A 243 3.95 17.34 -9.20
N MET A 244 3.51 18.34 -8.44
CA MET A 244 2.73 18.14 -7.22
C MET A 244 1.48 19.00 -7.24
N LEU A 245 0.38 18.40 -6.80
CA LEU A 245 -0.90 19.04 -6.54
C LEU A 245 -1.19 18.95 -5.04
N VAL A 246 -1.73 20.03 -4.48
CA VAL A 246 -2.17 20.13 -3.09
C VAL A 246 -3.65 20.48 -3.09
N ALA A 247 -4.43 19.64 -2.42
CA ALA A 247 -5.81 19.92 -2.08
C ALA A 247 -5.90 20.50 -0.68
N GLU A 248 -6.56 21.64 -0.54
CA GLU A 248 -6.82 22.30 0.72
C GLU A 248 -8.33 22.42 0.93
N VAL A 249 -8.84 21.88 2.04
CA VAL A 249 -10.27 21.88 2.40
C VAL A 249 -10.41 22.09 3.89
N GLY A 250 -11.01 23.21 4.31
CA GLY A 250 -11.28 23.46 5.74
C GLY A 250 -10.02 23.45 6.62
N GLY A 251 -8.88 23.91 6.08
CA GLY A 251 -7.58 23.88 6.76
C GLY A 251 -6.81 22.55 6.61
N LEU A 252 -7.47 21.47 6.20
CA LEU A 252 -6.82 20.18 5.93
C LEU A 252 -6.10 20.21 4.59
N ARG A 253 -4.93 19.57 4.52
CA ARG A 253 -4.09 19.51 3.31
C ARG A 253 -3.79 18.06 2.92
N ALA A 254 -3.79 17.81 1.62
CA ALA A 254 -3.43 16.53 1.02
C ALA A 254 -2.59 16.74 -0.25
N GLY A 255 -1.52 15.97 -0.40
CA GLY A 255 -0.55 16.14 -1.47
C GLY A 255 -0.45 14.94 -2.41
N PHE A 256 -0.41 15.21 -3.71
CA PHE A 256 -0.32 14.18 -4.75
C PHE A 256 0.75 14.57 -5.76
N SER A 257 1.73 13.72 -5.96
CA SER A 257 2.87 14.05 -6.82
C SER A 257 3.29 12.90 -7.72
N ALA A 258 3.98 13.25 -8.79
CA ALA A 258 4.61 12.32 -9.70
C ALA A 258 5.95 12.86 -10.18
N LEU A 259 6.90 11.95 -10.43
CA LEU A 259 8.22 12.27 -10.97
C LEU A 259 8.26 11.92 -12.46
N GLY A 260 9.01 12.73 -13.20
CA GLY A 260 9.44 12.39 -14.55
C GLY A 260 10.53 11.33 -14.54
N GLU A 261 10.53 10.52 -15.59
CA GLU A 261 11.50 9.46 -15.81
C GLU A 261 11.90 9.45 -17.28
N ARG A 262 13.09 8.94 -17.59
CA ARG A 262 13.56 8.89 -18.98
C ARG A 262 12.61 8.02 -19.82
N GLY A 263 12.07 8.61 -20.88
CA GLY A 263 11.10 7.95 -21.78
C GLY A 263 9.65 8.10 -21.34
N LYS A 264 9.37 8.66 -20.15
CA LYS A 264 8.01 8.93 -19.67
C LYS A 264 7.53 10.31 -20.17
N PRO A 265 6.39 10.40 -20.89
CA PRO A 265 5.84 11.68 -21.33
C PRO A 265 5.50 12.63 -20.18
N ALA A 266 5.62 13.93 -20.42
CA ALA A 266 5.27 14.99 -19.46
C ALA A 266 3.79 14.86 -19.03
N GLU A 267 2.92 14.56 -19.98
CA GLU A 267 1.49 14.38 -19.79
C GLU A 267 1.18 13.19 -18.91
N GLN A 268 1.98 12.12 -18.98
CA GLN A 268 1.82 10.96 -18.10
C GLN A 268 2.18 11.30 -16.64
N VAL A 269 3.22 12.12 -16.42
CA VAL A 269 3.53 12.63 -15.06
C VAL A 269 2.35 13.41 -14.50
N ALA A 270 1.74 14.27 -15.32
CA ALA A 270 0.53 14.99 -14.93
C ALA A 270 -0.63 14.05 -14.64
N ASP A 271 -0.82 13.03 -15.48
CA ASP A 271 -1.92 12.09 -15.34
C ASP A 271 -1.86 11.30 -14.04
N GLU A 272 -0.67 10.87 -13.62
CA GLU A 272 -0.46 10.13 -12.39
C GLU A 272 -0.79 10.98 -11.14
N ALA A 273 -0.31 12.23 -11.08
CA ALA A 273 -0.61 13.13 -9.97
C ALA A 273 -2.11 13.47 -9.90
N VAL A 274 -2.74 13.77 -11.06
CA VAL A 274 -4.18 14.06 -11.13
C VAL A 274 -5.01 12.84 -10.77
N ASN A 275 -4.65 11.64 -11.24
CA ASN A 275 -5.37 10.41 -10.89
C ASN A 275 -5.37 10.17 -9.38
N ALA A 276 -4.21 10.34 -8.72
CA ALA A 276 -4.10 10.16 -7.28
C ALA A 276 -4.94 11.18 -6.51
N LEU A 277 -4.93 12.45 -6.95
CA LEU A 277 -5.78 13.50 -6.38
C LEU A 277 -7.27 13.19 -6.56
N LEU A 278 -7.72 12.87 -7.77
CA LEU A 278 -9.13 12.59 -8.05
C LEU A 278 -9.61 11.37 -7.28
N GLU A 279 -8.79 10.33 -7.14
CA GLU A 279 -9.12 9.17 -6.31
C GLU A 279 -9.35 9.57 -4.85
N PHE A 280 -8.49 10.42 -4.28
CA PHE A 280 -8.68 10.94 -2.93
C PHE A 280 -9.95 11.79 -2.79
N LEU A 281 -10.29 12.57 -3.82
CA LEU A 281 -11.48 13.44 -3.84
C LEU A 281 -12.80 12.68 -4.02
N LYS A 282 -12.79 11.37 -4.32
CA LYS A 282 -14.01 10.53 -4.35
C LYS A 282 -14.61 10.30 -2.95
N GLY A 283 -13.78 10.31 -1.92
CA GLY A 283 -14.21 10.17 -0.53
C GLY A 283 -14.20 11.49 0.23
N GLU A 284 -14.33 11.42 1.55
CA GLU A 284 -14.30 12.60 2.44
C GLU A 284 -13.15 12.54 3.46
N ALA A 285 -12.22 11.59 3.30
CA ALA A 285 -11.17 11.30 4.27
C ALA A 285 -10.35 12.53 4.69
N GLY A 286 -10.08 12.70 5.99
CA GLY A 286 -9.40 13.89 6.50
C GLY A 286 -7.92 14.01 6.12
N CYS A 287 -7.25 12.91 5.77
CA CYS A 287 -5.87 12.95 5.29
C CYS A 287 -5.61 11.97 4.14
N ASP A 288 -4.55 12.24 3.36
CA ASP A 288 -4.12 11.34 2.30
C ASP A 288 -3.43 10.07 2.85
N PRO A 289 -3.29 9.00 2.04
CA PRO A 289 -2.76 7.72 2.49
C PRO A 289 -1.32 7.76 3.05
N HIS A 290 -0.52 8.74 2.65
CA HIS A 290 0.86 8.88 3.10
C HIS A 290 0.93 9.65 4.43
N LEU A 291 0.12 10.70 4.58
CA LEU A 291 0.07 11.45 5.83
C LEU A 291 -0.40 10.54 6.99
N ALA A 292 -1.36 9.65 6.72
CA ALA A 292 -1.89 8.72 7.70
C ALA A 292 -0.82 7.88 8.41
N ASP A 293 0.15 7.31 7.67
CA ASP A 293 1.23 6.53 8.28
C ASP A 293 2.27 7.40 9.00
N GLN A 294 2.48 8.63 8.52
CA GLN A 294 3.44 9.57 9.10
C GLN A 294 2.98 10.18 10.42
N LEU A 295 1.66 10.25 10.66
CA LEU A 295 1.08 10.81 11.89
C LEU A 295 0.96 9.81 13.03
N VAL A 296 1.09 8.50 12.79
CA VAL A 296 0.94 7.46 13.83
C VAL A 296 1.86 7.71 15.02
N LEU A 297 3.16 7.95 14.76
CA LEU A 297 4.16 8.17 15.81
C LEU A 297 3.83 9.42 16.66
N PRO A 298 3.67 10.63 16.09
CA PRO A 298 3.38 11.80 16.90
C PRO A 298 2.01 11.72 17.60
N MET A 299 0.96 11.17 16.95
CA MET A 299 -0.34 10.94 17.61
C MET A 299 -0.21 10.04 18.85
N ALA A 300 0.60 8.98 18.78
CA ALA A 300 0.83 8.09 19.92
C ALA A 300 1.60 8.75 21.08
N LEU A 301 2.31 9.85 20.81
CA LEU A 301 3.04 10.62 21.82
C LEU A 301 2.21 11.78 22.41
N THR A 302 1.04 12.09 21.85
CA THR A 302 0.12 13.09 22.43
C THR A 302 -0.49 12.58 23.74
N PRO A 303 -0.79 13.46 24.71
CA PRO A 303 -1.68 13.12 25.82
C PRO A 303 -3.14 13.18 25.35
N GLY A 304 -3.86 12.06 25.34
CA GLY A 304 -5.27 11.98 24.97
C GLY A 304 -5.53 11.22 23.67
N THR A 305 -6.70 11.41 23.06
CA THR A 305 -7.14 10.62 21.90
C THR A 305 -7.04 11.42 20.60
N SER A 306 -6.19 10.97 19.69
CA SER A 306 -6.12 11.50 18.32
C SER A 306 -6.90 10.62 17.36
N ARG A 307 -7.51 11.21 16.33
CA ARG A 307 -8.28 10.49 15.30
C ARG A 307 -7.99 11.01 13.90
N LEU A 308 -7.94 10.12 12.92
CA LEU A 308 -7.91 10.49 11.51
C LEU A 308 -8.70 9.51 10.65
N THR A 309 -9.09 9.93 9.45
CA THR A 309 -9.55 9.04 8.38
C THR A 309 -8.64 9.19 7.17
N THR A 310 -8.47 8.10 6.42
CA THR A 310 -7.65 8.04 5.20
C THR A 310 -8.42 7.44 4.05
N SER A 311 -8.18 7.91 2.83
CA SER A 311 -8.80 7.34 1.63
C SER A 311 -8.30 5.92 1.33
N ARG A 312 -7.16 5.51 1.92
CA ARG A 312 -6.61 4.17 1.76
C ARG A 312 -5.74 3.76 2.95
N VAL A 313 -6.10 2.66 3.60
CA VAL A 313 -5.24 1.97 4.56
C VAL A 313 -4.08 1.36 3.80
N THR A 314 -2.86 1.80 4.11
CA THR A 314 -1.64 1.30 3.47
C THR A 314 -0.95 0.27 4.35
N ARG A 315 -0.15 -0.62 3.75
CA ARG A 315 0.74 -1.50 4.52
C ARG A 315 1.73 -0.73 5.40
N HIS A 316 2.14 0.47 4.97
CA HIS A 316 3.03 1.36 5.73
C HIS A 316 2.34 1.85 7.02
N LEU A 317 1.06 2.23 6.93
CA LEU A 317 0.22 2.58 8.07
C LEU A 317 0.12 1.42 9.07
N LEU A 318 -0.28 0.24 8.59
CA LEU A 318 -0.42 -0.95 9.44
C LEU A 318 0.90 -1.33 10.11
N THR A 319 2.01 -1.31 9.36
CA THR A 319 3.34 -1.64 9.88
C THR A 319 3.77 -0.64 10.95
N THR A 320 3.57 0.66 10.71
CA THR A 320 3.95 1.71 11.66
C THR A 320 3.13 1.63 12.93
N ALA A 321 1.81 1.43 12.82
CA ALA A 321 0.94 1.22 13.97
C ALA A 321 1.39 0.03 14.81
N GLN A 322 1.71 -1.10 14.18
CA GLN A 322 2.22 -2.28 14.87
C GLN A 322 3.54 -1.99 15.61
N VAL A 323 4.51 -1.32 14.96
CA VAL A 323 5.79 -0.96 15.58
C VAL A 323 5.60 -0.04 16.79
N VAL A 324 4.80 1.02 16.62
CA VAL A 324 4.56 2.02 17.66
C VAL A 324 3.79 1.39 18.82
N GLN A 325 2.75 0.60 18.55
CA GLN A 325 1.99 -0.11 19.56
C GLN A 325 2.85 -1.12 20.33
N GLN A 326 3.72 -1.86 19.65
CA GLN A 326 4.65 -2.80 20.29
C GLN A 326 5.59 -2.09 21.28
N ILE A 327 6.09 -0.89 20.93
CA ILE A 327 7.08 -0.17 21.73
C ILE A 327 6.45 0.66 22.84
N LEU A 328 5.34 1.35 22.56
CA LEU A 328 4.69 2.27 23.51
C LEU A 328 3.57 1.62 24.31
N GLY A 329 2.96 0.53 23.83
CA GLY A 329 1.81 -0.11 24.47
C GLY A 329 0.53 0.72 24.42
N CYS A 330 0.44 1.71 23.53
CA CYS A 330 -0.74 2.54 23.34
C CYS A 330 -1.91 1.76 22.73
N LEU A 331 -3.14 2.15 23.06
CA LEU A 331 -4.33 1.59 22.44
C LEU A 331 -4.53 2.23 21.06
N MET A 332 -4.52 1.40 20.02
CA MET A 332 -4.75 1.82 18.64
C MET A 332 -5.85 0.99 18.02
N GLN A 333 -6.75 1.65 17.31
CA GLN A 333 -7.80 1.03 16.51
C GLN A 333 -7.67 1.52 15.07
N ILE A 334 -7.58 0.57 14.14
CA ILE A 334 -7.58 0.85 12.70
C ILE A 334 -8.78 0.11 12.11
N GLY A 335 -9.76 0.87 11.62
CA GLY A 335 -10.87 0.37 10.84
C GLY A 335 -10.56 0.44 9.34
N GLY A 336 -11.08 -0.52 8.58
CA GLY A 336 -10.85 -0.67 7.14
C GLY A 336 -9.76 -1.70 6.80
N GLU A 337 -9.90 -2.35 5.65
CA GLU A 337 -8.92 -3.32 5.13
C GLU A 337 -7.82 -2.62 4.32
N GLU A 338 -6.65 -3.24 4.18
CA GLU A 338 -5.57 -2.73 3.32
C GLU A 338 -6.09 -2.50 1.90
N GLY A 339 -5.86 -1.29 1.36
CA GLY A 339 -6.36 -0.88 0.04
C GLY A 339 -7.71 -0.17 0.06
N SER A 340 -8.45 -0.20 1.17
CA SER A 340 -9.76 0.44 1.34
C SER A 340 -9.65 1.71 2.19
N PRO A 341 -10.65 2.63 2.14
CA PRO A 341 -10.74 3.72 3.11
C PRO A 341 -10.72 3.21 4.55
N GLY A 342 -10.17 4.02 5.46
CA GLY A 342 -10.03 3.61 6.85
C GLY A 342 -10.08 4.76 7.85
N ALA A 343 -10.25 4.38 9.12
CA ALA A 343 -10.27 5.28 10.27
C ALA A 343 -9.26 4.80 11.30
N VAL A 344 -8.49 5.72 11.88
CA VAL A 344 -7.46 5.44 12.86
C VAL A 344 -7.77 6.24 14.13
N THR A 345 -7.84 5.55 15.25
CA THR A 345 -7.97 6.15 16.59
C THR A 345 -6.78 5.69 17.43
N ILE A 346 -6.07 6.64 18.05
CA ILE A 346 -4.91 6.36 18.90
C ILE A 346 -5.12 7.06 20.23
N GLU A 347 -5.10 6.29 21.32
CA GLU A 347 -4.95 6.81 22.67
C GLU A 347 -3.46 6.97 22.96
N GLY A 348 -2.98 8.21 22.88
CA GLY A 348 -1.58 8.53 23.05
C GLY A 348 -1.14 8.42 24.51
N VAL A 349 0.11 8.00 24.70
CA VAL A 349 0.70 7.73 26.02
C VAL A 349 1.40 8.96 26.63
N GLY A 350 1.38 10.10 25.91
CA GLY A 350 2.18 11.26 26.27
C GLY A 350 3.68 11.04 26.06
N THR A 351 4.45 12.10 26.30
CA THR A 351 5.91 12.13 26.13
C THR A 351 6.67 11.66 27.38
N ARG A 352 6.02 11.57 28.54
CA ARG A 352 6.66 11.19 29.79
C ARG A 352 6.90 9.68 29.86
N VAL A 353 8.11 9.31 30.28
CA VAL A 353 8.42 7.95 30.72
C VAL A 353 7.86 7.83 32.14
N GLU A 354 6.61 7.40 32.29
CA GLU A 354 6.15 6.97 33.61
C GLU A 354 6.95 5.73 34.01
N SER A 355 7.84 5.90 35.00
CA SER A 355 8.43 4.78 35.73
C SER A 355 7.29 3.94 36.27
N ARG A 356 7.29 2.64 35.97
CA ARG A 356 6.24 1.66 36.35
C ARG A 356 5.92 1.61 37.86
N GLU A 357 6.65 2.32 38.71
CA GLU A 357 6.43 2.43 40.15
C GLU A 357 5.27 3.38 40.52
N SER A 358 4.87 4.34 39.68
CA SER A 358 3.84 5.34 40.05
C SER A 358 2.39 4.90 39.78
N ARG A 359 2.16 3.73 39.19
CA ARG A 359 0.81 3.22 38.89
C ARG A 359 0.21 2.37 40.02
N ALA A 360 0.97 2.11 41.08
CA ALA A 360 0.55 1.26 42.21
C ALA A 360 -0.23 2.01 43.31
N GLU A 361 -0.34 3.34 43.26
CA GLU A 361 -1.02 4.13 44.30
C GLU A 361 -2.04 5.10 43.71
N ARG A 362 -3.19 4.57 43.30
CA ARG A 362 -4.45 5.33 43.31
C ARG A 362 -5.53 4.48 43.97
N PRO A 363 -6.09 4.88 45.12
CA PRO A 363 -7.19 4.15 45.73
C PRO A 363 -8.47 4.36 44.92
N GLU A 364 -9.18 3.27 44.64
CA GLU A 364 -10.55 3.31 44.12
C GLU A 364 -11.46 4.00 45.15
N VAL A 365 -11.95 5.19 44.83
CA VAL A 365 -13.03 5.82 45.57
C VAL A 365 -14.34 5.23 45.06
N ARG A 366 -14.94 4.32 45.84
CA ARG A 366 -16.34 3.90 45.68
C ARG A 366 -17.25 5.07 46.03
N ALA A 367 -18.01 5.54 45.05
CA ALA A 367 -19.09 6.50 45.28
C ALA A 367 -20.34 5.75 45.78
N GLU A 368 -20.67 5.91 47.06
CA GLU A 368 -22.01 5.63 47.59
C GLU A 368 -22.92 6.82 47.27
N SER A 369 -23.90 6.63 46.40
CA SER A 369 -24.94 7.62 46.11
C SER A 369 -26.07 7.53 47.15
N ARG A 370 -26.14 8.56 48.00
CA ARG A 370 -27.30 8.88 48.85
C ARG A 370 -28.44 9.47 48.01
N GLU A 371 -29.65 8.98 48.22
CA GLU A 371 -30.91 9.58 47.74
C GLU A 371 -31.14 10.98 48.35
N PRO A 372 -31.93 11.83 47.67
CA PRO A 372 -32.76 12.81 48.37
C PRO A 372 -34.26 12.64 48.08
N ARG A 373 -35.02 12.80 49.16
CA ARG A 373 -36.48 12.84 49.27
C ARG A 373 -37.07 14.07 48.54
N GLY A 374 -38.27 13.91 48.01
CA GLY A 374 -38.99 14.93 47.24
C GLY A 374 -39.78 15.95 48.06
N GLU A 375 -40.34 16.91 47.34
CA GLU A 375 -41.44 17.77 47.78
C GLU A 375 -42.31 18.17 46.57
N ARG A 376 -43.62 18.29 46.82
CA ARG A 376 -44.73 18.43 45.88
C ARG A 376 -45.12 19.89 45.66
N GLY A 377 -45.62 20.21 44.46
CA GLY A 377 -46.37 21.43 44.17
C GLY A 377 -46.96 21.42 42.75
N GLU A 378 -48.28 21.28 42.63
CA GLU A 378 -49.15 21.24 41.44
C GLU A 378 -49.88 22.62 41.25
N PRO A 379 -50.77 22.89 40.25
CA PRO A 379 -51.01 22.29 38.91
C PRO A 379 -51.47 23.27 37.76
N ARG A 380 -51.80 22.66 36.58
CA ARG A 380 -52.72 23.07 35.44
C ARG A 380 -52.12 23.94 34.29
N ALA A 381 -52.43 23.75 32.99
CA ALA A 381 -53.59 23.17 32.30
C ALA A 381 -53.32 22.63 30.84
N GLU A 382 -54.10 21.59 30.45
CA GLU A 382 -54.80 21.26 29.15
C GLU A 382 -54.03 21.19 27.79
N ARG A 383 -53.79 19.99 27.19
CA ARG A 383 -54.59 19.09 26.28
C ARG A 383 -54.44 19.40 24.76
N PRO A 384 -54.67 18.46 23.79
CA PRO A 384 -54.59 16.98 23.79
C PRO A 384 -53.89 16.36 22.53
N GLU A 385 -53.61 15.05 22.56
CA GLU A 385 -53.25 14.22 21.38
C GLU A 385 -54.42 13.32 20.92
N PRO A 386 -54.43 12.90 19.64
CA PRO A 386 -54.93 11.59 19.20
C PRO A 386 -53.75 10.77 18.59
N GLY A 387 -53.67 9.45 18.61
CA GLY A 387 -54.63 8.36 18.76
C GLY A 387 -53.96 7.13 18.13
N ALA A 388 -54.11 5.95 18.74
CA ALA A 388 -53.39 4.73 18.38
C ALA A 388 -54.32 3.63 17.81
N LEU A 389 -53.67 2.73 17.04
CA LEU A 389 -54.02 1.33 16.66
C LEU A 389 -54.87 1.12 15.37
N PRO A 390 -54.82 -0.06 14.69
CA PRO A 390 -54.27 -1.37 15.10
C PRO A 390 -53.47 -2.19 14.03
N ALA A 391 -53.14 -3.44 14.41
CA ALA A 391 -52.31 -4.47 13.79
C ALA A 391 -52.99 -5.40 12.75
N ALA A 392 -52.20 -6.40 12.27
CA ALA A 392 -52.45 -7.53 11.36
C ALA A 392 -52.24 -7.22 9.85
N THR A 393 -51.51 -8.00 9.05
CA THR A 393 -51.69 -9.43 8.78
C THR A 393 -50.38 -10.09 8.30
N CYS A 394 -50.10 -11.32 8.75
CA CYS A 394 -49.05 -12.18 8.22
C CYS A 394 -49.67 -13.57 7.97
N LEU A 395 -49.69 -14.03 6.72
CA LEU A 395 -50.33 -15.28 6.30
C LEU A 395 -49.29 -16.40 6.11
N ARG A 396 -49.53 -17.51 6.83
CA ARG A 396 -48.94 -18.85 6.60
C ARG A 396 -49.86 -19.68 5.71
N ALA A 397 -49.29 -20.59 4.91
CA ALA A 397 -49.85 -21.91 4.56
C ALA A 397 -48.78 -22.73 3.79
N THR A 398 -48.07 -23.67 4.40
CA THR A 398 -48.34 -25.13 4.60
C THR A 398 -47.83 -26.06 3.48
N HIS A 399 -46.97 -27.00 3.91
CA HIS A 399 -46.60 -28.24 3.24
C HIS A 399 -47.80 -29.15 2.94
N ARG A 400 -47.76 -29.85 1.79
CA ARG A 400 -48.35 -31.19 1.60
C ARG A 400 -47.43 -32.07 0.76
N GLN A 401 -47.09 -33.23 1.32
CA GLN A 401 -46.59 -34.41 0.59
C GLN A 401 -47.75 -35.07 -0.17
N ALA A 402 -47.48 -35.65 -1.35
CA ALA A 402 -48.17 -36.85 -1.84
C ALA A 402 -47.40 -37.52 -3.01
N ASN A 403 -46.88 -38.71 -2.71
CA ASN A 403 -46.85 -39.97 -3.46
C ASN A 403 -46.51 -40.10 -4.96
N ALA A 404 -45.66 -41.11 -5.16
CA ALA A 404 -45.33 -41.85 -6.37
C ALA A 404 -46.51 -42.54 -7.06
N ALA A 405 -46.41 -42.73 -8.38
CA ALA A 405 -46.78 -43.98 -9.08
C ALA A 405 -46.26 -44.02 -10.54
N GLN A 406 -45.47 -45.07 -10.80
CA GLN A 406 -45.28 -45.89 -12.00
C GLN A 406 -45.79 -45.46 -13.39
N ALA A 407 -44.89 -45.58 -14.38
CA ALA A 407 -45.01 -46.38 -15.62
C ALA A 407 -43.64 -46.32 -16.34
N GLY A 408 -43.02 -47.37 -16.91
CA GLY A 408 -43.56 -48.62 -17.42
C GLY A 408 -43.15 -48.80 -18.89
N GLY A 409 -41.88 -49.17 -19.14
CA GLY A 409 -41.44 -50.04 -20.24
C GLY A 409 -41.40 -49.51 -21.68
N ARG A 410 -40.24 -49.71 -22.34
CA ARG A 410 -40.09 -50.75 -23.39
C ARG A 410 -38.63 -50.87 -23.85
N ARG A 411 -38.15 -52.12 -23.83
CA ARG A 411 -36.92 -52.58 -24.49
C ARG A 411 -37.16 -52.69 -25.99
N ALA A 412 -36.14 -52.39 -26.79
CA ALA A 412 -35.88 -53.10 -28.03
C ALA A 412 -34.44 -53.62 -27.94
N ALA A 413 -34.31 -54.94 -28.04
CA ALA A 413 -33.06 -55.64 -28.14
C ALA A 413 -32.67 -55.78 -29.61
N THR A 414 -31.41 -55.55 -29.93
CA THR A 414 -30.71 -56.23 -31.01
C THR A 414 -29.29 -56.46 -30.53
N SER A 415 -28.92 -57.74 -30.46
CA SER A 415 -27.55 -58.20 -30.22
C SER A 415 -26.73 -57.93 -31.48
N GLU A 416 -25.47 -57.51 -31.33
CA GLU A 416 -24.40 -58.02 -32.19
C GLU A 416 -23.01 -57.70 -31.61
N ILE A 417 -22.26 -58.79 -31.42
CA ILE A 417 -20.80 -58.93 -31.55
C ILE A 417 -19.94 -58.20 -30.49
N ARG A 418 -19.46 -59.01 -29.54
CA ARG A 418 -18.29 -58.72 -28.71
C ARG A 418 -17.06 -58.58 -29.62
N ASN A 419 -16.52 -57.37 -29.72
CA ASN A 419 -15.13 -57.16 -30.12
C ASN A 419 -14.26 -57.06 -28.85
N PRO A 420 -13.29 -57.95 -28.62
CA PRO A 420 -12.36 -57.81 -27.51
C PRO A 420 -11.29 -56.77 -27.89
N GLN A 421 -11.05 -55.80 -26.99
CA GLN A 421 -9.97 -54.80 -27.04
C GLN A 421 -10.21 -53.57 -27.93
N SER A 422 -10.98 -52.60 -27.42
CA SER A 422 -10.53 -51.22 -27.46
C SER A 422 -10.61 -50.68 -26.04
N GLU A 423 -9.47 -50.48 -25.40
CA GLU A 423 -9.39 -49.62 -24.22
C GLU A 423 -10.05 -48.29 -24.61
N ILE A 424 -11.19 -47.96 -24.00
CA ILE A 424 -11.82 -46.66 -24.16
C ILE A 424 -10.86 -45.69 -23.47
N VAL A 425 -9.94 -45.11 -24.23
CA VAL A 425 -9.10 -44.03 -23.73
C VAL A 425 -10.03 -42.82 -23.59
N PRO A 426 -10.29 -42.35 -22.36
CA PRO A 426 -11.21 -41.25 -22.12
C PRO A 426 -10.67 -40.02 -22.84
N SER A 427 -11.47 -39.51 -23.79
CA SER A 427 -11.05 -38.40 -24.64
C SER A 427 -11.00 -37.12 -23.81
N PRO A 428 -9.91 -36.34 -23.88
CA PRO A 428 -9.78 -35.09 -23.15
C PRO A 428 -10.83 -34.09 -23.62
N LEU A 429 -11.69 -33.62 -22.71
CA LEU A 429 -12.68 -32.58 -22.97
C LEU A 429 -12.12 -31.21 -22.59
N ILE A 430 -12.01 -30.30 -23.56
CA ILE A 430 -11.67 -28.90 -23.31
C ILE A 430 -12.92 -28.05 -23.34
N ARG A 431 -13.14 -27.29 -22.27
CA ARG A 431 -14.31 -26.41 -22.12
C ARG A 431 -13.96 -25.20 -21.26
N LYS A 432 -14.84 -24.19 -21.28
CA LYS A 432 -14.80 -23.10 -20.31
C LYS A 432 -14.96 -23.63 -18.88
N ALA A 433 -14.24 -23.00 -17.95
CA ALA A 433 -14.34 -23.28 -16.53
C ALA A 433 -15.72 -22.88 -15.98
N ARG A 434 -16.19 -23.65 -15.00
CA ARG A 434 -17.39 -23.43 -14.20
C ARG A 434 -16.99 -23.16 -12.75
N ALA A 435 -17.91 -22.60 -11.97
CA ALA A 435 -17.64 -22.27 -10.57
C ALA A 435 -17.21 -23.50 -9.72
N GLU A 436 -17.71 -24.68 -10.08
CA GLU A 436 -17.34 -25.98 -9.48
C GLU A 436 -15.89 -26.40 -9.78
N ASP A 437 -15.28 -25.90 -10.86
CA ASP A 437 -13.90 -26.24 -11.23
C ASP A 437 -12.86 -25.44 -10.43
N VAL A 438 -13.26 -24.32 -9.80
CA VAL A 438 -12.34 -23.37 -9.14
C VAL A 438 -11.44 -24.03 -8.08
N PRO A 439 -11.93 -24.93 -7.21
CA PRO A 439 -11.07 -25.66 -6.27
C PRO A 439 -10.00 -26.51 -6.98
N ALA A 440 -10.35 -27.17 -8.10
CA ALA A 440 -9.40 -27.97 -8.88
C ALA A 440 -8.38 -27.10 -9.62
N ILE A 441 -8.83 -25.97 -10.18
CA ILE A 441 -7.96 -24.94 -10.78
C ILE A 441 -6.99 -24.42 -9.72
N GLN A 442 -7.46 -24.08 -8.52
CA GLN A 442 -6.63 -23.59 -7.43
C GLN A 442 -5.55 -24.59 -7.03
N LYS A 443 -5.91 -25.87 -6.94
CA LYS A 443 -4.97 -26.96 -6.62
C LYS A 443 -3.86 -27.06 -7.67
N LEU A 444 -4.20 -26.99 -8.95
CA LEU A 444 -3.22 -27.00 -10.05
C LEU A 444 -2.34 -25.75 -10.02
N VAL A 445 -2.92 -24.55 -9.91
CA VAL A 445 -2.16 -23.30 -9.82
C VAL A 445 -1.21 -23.32 -8.63
N ALA A 446 -1.66 -23.74 -7.45
CA ALA A 446 -0.83 -23.82 -6.25
C ALA A 446 0.34 -24.80 -6.42
N HIS A 447 0.09 -25.97 -7.02
CA HIS A 447 1.13 -26.97 -7.29
C HIS A 447 2.27 -26.41 -8.14
N PHE A 448 1.95 -25.74 -9.25
CA PHE A 448 2.95 -25.13 -10.14
C PHE A 448 3.52 -23.81 -9.60
N ALA A 449 2.77 -23.09 -8.75
CA ALA A 449 3.25 -21.86 -8.12
C ALA A 449 4.35 -22.12 -7.07
N VAL A 450 4.25 -23.20 -6.28
CA VAL A 450 5.30 -23.60 -5.31
C VAL A 450 6.64 -23.86 -6.02
N ARG A 451 6.60 -24.33 -7.26
CA ARG A 451 7.79 -24.60 -8.10
C ARG A 451 8.31 -23.37 -8.83
N GLY A 452 7.58 -22.25 -8.76
CA GLY A 452 7.92 -21.02 -9.47
C GLY A 452 7.55 -21.02 -10.95
N ASP A 453 6.80 -22.03 -11.41
CA ASP A 453 6.36 -22.16 -12.80
C ASP A 453 5.12 -21.30 -13.12
N LEU A 454 4.29 -21.01 -12.12
CA LEU A 454 3.10 -20.14 -12.22
C LEU A 454 3.04 -19.12 -11.08
N LEU A 455 2.24 -18.07 -11.25
CA LEU A 455 1.91 -17.14 -10.17
C LEU A 455 0.87 -17.75 -9.22
N PRO A 456 1.01 -17.60 -7.89
CA PRO A 456 -0.01 -18.05 -6.95
C PRO A 456 -1.29 -17.23 -7.14
N ARG A 457 -2.45 -17.91 -7.04
CA ARG A 457 -3.78 -17.30 -7.10
C ARG A 457 -4.62 -17.77 -5.92
N THR A 458 -5.31 -16.83 -5.29
CA THR A 458 -6.29 -17.12 -4.23
C THR A 458 -7.61 -17.61 -4.84
N LEU A 459 -8.44 -18.29 -4.05
CA LEU A 459 -9.78 -18.71 -4.49
C LEU A 459 -10.61 -17.51 -4.96
N ASN A 460 -10.57 -16.39 -4.24
CA ASN A 460 -11.30 -15.17 -4.62
C ASN A 460 -10.88 -14.64 -6.00
N GLU A 461 -9.58 -14.59 -6.29
CA GLU A 461 -9.08 -14.19 -7.61
C GLU A 461 -9.55 -15.14 -8.73
N LEU A 462 -9.56 -16.44 -8.46
CA LEU A 462 -10.03 -17.43 -9.44
C LEU A 462 -11.53 -17.32 -9.70
N TYR A 463 -12.35 -17.02 -8.68
CA TYR A 463 -13.77 -16.76 -8.88
C TYR A 463 -14.02 -15.46 -9.67
N GLN A 464 -13.25 -14.40 -9.40
CA GLN A 464 -13.36 -13.13 -10.12
C GLN A 464 -12.95 -13.25 -11.60
N HIS A 465 -11.98 -14.12 -11.90
CA HIS A 465 -11.46 -14.34 -13.25
C HIS A 465 -11.93 -15.66 -13.89
N LEU A 466 -12.98 -16.29 -13.36
CA LEU A 466 -13.44 -17.62 -13.78
C LEU A 466 -13.64 -17.72 -15.31
N ARG A 467 -14.19 -16.68 -15.92
CA ARG A 467 -14.51 -16.64 -17.35
C ARG A 467 -13.27 -16.70 -18.24
N ASP A 468 -12.10 -16.33 -17.73
CA ASP A 468 -10.85 -16.34 -18.48
C ASP A 468 -10.34 -17.78 -18.69
N PHE A 469 -10.75 -18.74 -17.83
CA PHE A 469 -10.17 -20.08 -17.79
C PHE A 469 -10.88 -21.08 -18.72
N PHE A 470 -10.06 -21.87 -19.40
CA PHE A 470 -10.38 -23.18 -19.94
C PHE A 470 -9.82 -24.28 -19.05
N VAL A 471 -10.57 -25.37 -18.95
CA VAL A 471 -10.17 -26.60 -18.27
C VAL A 471 -10.11 -27.75 -19.27
N CYS A 472 -9.12 -28.62 -19.09
CA CYS A 472 -9.04 -29.92 -19.75
C CYS A 472 -9.45 -30.98 -18.74
N GLN A 473 -10.51 -31.72 -19.06
CA GLN A 473 -11.11 -32.74 -18.22
C GLN A 473 -10.84 -34.14 -18.81
N VAL A 474 -10.36 -35.06 -18.00
CA VAL A 474 -10.17 -36.48 -18.35
C VAL A 474 -10.79 -37.29 -17.20
N ASP A 475 -11.66 -38.26 -17.51
CA ASP A 475 -12.38 -39.07 -16.51
C ASP A 475 -13.14 -38.27 -15.43
N GLY A 476 -13.67 -37.10 -15.81
CA GLY A 476 -14.37 -36.24 -14.86
C GLY A 476 -13.45 -35.35 -14.01
N GLU A 477 -12.13 -35.53 -14.09
CA GLU A 477 -11.14 -34.77 -13.33
C GLU A 477 -10.51 -33.65 -14.16
N VAL A 478 -10.29 -32.48 -13.56
CA VAL A 478 -9.57 -31.37 -14.20
C VAL A 478 -8.07 -31.66 -14.15
N VAL A 479 -7.50 -32.00 -15.30
CA VAL A 479 -6.09 -32.38 -15.46
C VAL A 479 -5.24 -31.28 -16.08
N GLY A 480 -5.85 -30.23 -16.61
CA GLY A 480 -5.12 -29.08 -17.16
C GLY A 480 -5.96 -27.81 -17.20
N ILE A 481 -5.27 -26.67 -17.20
CA ILE A 481 -5.84 -25.33 -17.18
C ILE A 481 -5.07 -24.40 -18.10
N CYS A 482 -5.76 -23.40 -18.64
CA CYS A 482 -5.17 -22.29 -19.37
C CYS A 482 -6.13 -21.11 -19.33
N ALA A 483 -5.64 -19.89 -19.18
CA ALA A 483 -6.48 -18.69 -19.14
C ALA A 483 -6.14 -17.74 -20.29
N LEU A 484 -7.16 -17.12 -20.87
CA LEU A 484 -7.04 -16.00 -21.79
C LEU A 484 -7.47 -14.72 -21.06
N SER A 485 -6.57 -13.76 -20.90
CA SER A 485 -6.89 -12.46 -20.27
C SER A 485 -6.77 -11.33 -21.29
N VAL A 486 -7.86 -10.61 -21.53
CA VAL A 486 -7.92 -9.51 -22.50
C VAL A 486 -7.50 -8.20 -21.82
N TYR A 487 -6.53 -7.49 -22.41
CA TYR A 487 -5.99 -6.25 -21.85
C TYR A 487 -6.49 -4.99 -22.56
N TRP A 488 -6.60 -5.03 -23.90
CA TRP A 488 -6.98 -3.90 -24.75
C TRP A 488 -7.78 -4.36 -25.96
N GLU A 489 -8.15 -3.41 -26.83
CA GLU A 489 -8.92 -3.65 -28.06
C GLU A 489 -8.31 -4.73 -28.97
N ASP A 490 -6.98 -4.92 -28.93
CA ASP A 490 -6.28 -5.83 -29.83
C ASP A 490 -5.22 -6.72 -29.16
N LEU A 491 -5.16 -6.74 -27.82
CA LEU A 491 -4.13 -7.48 -27.07
C LEU A 491 -4.72 -8.33 -25.94
N ALA A 492 -4.37 -9.62 -25.92
CA ALA A 492 -4.64 -10.55 -24.83
C ALA A 492 -3.40 -11.37 -24.45
N GLU A 493 -3.47 -12.04 -23.31
CA GLU A 493 -2.42 -12.92 -22.80
C GLU A 493 -2.95 -14.34 -22.60
N VAL A 494 -2.16 -15.31 -23.05
CA VAL A 494 -2.28 -16.70 -22.62
C VAL A 494 -1.45 -16.89 -21.35
N ARG A 495 -2.11 -17.25 -20.25
CA ARG A 495 -1.50 -17.36 -18.93
C ARG A 495 -2.03 -18.53 -18.13
N SER A 496 -1.41 -18.83 -16.99
CA SER A 496 -1.83 -19.92 -16.09
C SER A 496 -1.95 -21.28 -16.79
N LEU A 497 -1.09 -21.53 -17.79
CA LEU A 497 -1.06 -22.80 -18.52
C LEU A 497 -0.38 -23.87 -17.65
N ALA A 498 -1.12 -24.91 -17.30
CA ALA A 498 -0.61 -26.06 -16.57
C ALA A 498 -1.33 -27.34 -16.97
N VAL A 499 -0.61 -28.46 -17.00
CA VAL A 499 -1.16 -29.81 -17.21
C VAL A 499 -0.48 -30.73 -16.20
N GLN A 500 -1.25 -31.58 -15.51
CA GLN A 500 -0.70 -32.57 -14.58
C GLN A 500 0.39 -33.42 -15.26
N GLU A 501 1.49 -33.68 -14.55
CA GLU A 501 2.69 -34.30 -15.14
C GLU A 501 2.42 -35.67 -15.76
N VAL A 502 1.53 -36.47 -15.16
CA VAL A 502 1.11 -37.79 -15.66
C VAL A 502 0.35 -37.72 -17.01
N HIS A 503 -0.07 -36.52 -17.39
CA HIS A 503 -0.69 -36.21 -18.68
C HIS A 503 0.22 -35.36 -19.59
N GLY A 504 1.47 -35.12 -19.18
CA GLY A 504 2.48 -34.43 -19.99
C GLY A 504 2.80 -35.17 -21.29
N GLY A 505 3.15 -34.42 -22.35
CA GLY A 505 3.53 -34.99 -23.64
C GLY A 505 2.37 -35.48 -24.53
N LYS A 506 1.12 -35.45 -24.03
CA LYS A 506 -0.09 -35.89 -24.76
C LYS A 506 -0.77 -34.80 -25.60
N GLY A 507 -0.09 -33.69 -25.88
CA GLY A 507 -0.63 -32.57 -26.67
C GLY A 507 -1.67 -31.68 -25.97
N LEU A 508 -2.11 -32.00 -24.74
CA LEU A 508 -3.19 -31.28 -24.03
C LEU A 508 -2.92 -29.78 -23.85
N GLY A 509 -1.67 -29.41 -23.55
CA GLY A 509 -1.28 -28.00 -23.43
C GLY A 509 -1.45 -27.23 -24.73
N ALA A 510 -1.12 -27.85 -25.87
CA ALA A 510 -1.31 -27.22 -27.18
C ALA A 510 -2.81 -27.02 -27.48
N THR A 511 -3.63 -28.02 -27.16
CA THR A 511 -5.08 -27.92 -27.36
C THR A 511 -5.72 -26.85 -26.47
N LEU A 512 -5.25 -26.69 -25.22
CA LEU A 512 -5.67 -25.61 -24.32
C LEU A 512 -5.30 -24.22 -24.86
N VAL A 513 -4.06 -24.03 -25.33
CA VAL A 513 -3.63 -22.76 -25.93
C VAL A 513 -4.42 -22.45 -27.20
N ASN A 514 -4.68 -23.44 -28.06
CA ASN A 514 -5.49 -23.26 -29.25
C ASN A 514 -6.94 -22.87 -28.93
N ALA A 515 -7.52 -23.35 -27.83
CA ALA A 515 -8.83 -22.89 -27.36
C ALA A 515 -8.81 -21.41 -26.95
N CYS A 516 -7.76 -20.97 -26.24
CA CYS A 516 -7.56 -19.55 -25.93
C CYS A 516 -7.39 -18.69 -27.20
N LEU A 517 -6.63 -19.17 -28.19
CA LEU A 517 -6.43 -18.44 -29.45
C LEU A 517 -7.72 -18.34 -30.27
N ALA A 518 -8.51 -19.42 -30.32
CA ALA A 518 -9.81 -19.41 -30.98
C ALA A 518 -10.78 -18.43 -30.31
N GLU A 519 -10.77 -18.35 -28.98
CA GLU A 519 -11.56 -17.35 -28.26
C GLU A 519 -11.07 -15.93 -28.54
N ALA A 520 -9.76 -15.67 -28.49
CA ALA A 520 -9.19 -14.36 -28.81
C ALA A 520 -9.63 -13.90 -30.22
N ALA A 521 -9.56 -14.79 -31.21
CA ALA A 521 -10.04 -14.52 -32.57
C ALA A 521 -11.55 -14.23 -32.60
N SER A 522 -12.37 -15.00 -31.86
CA SER A 522 -13.82 -14.77 -31.78
C SER A 522 -14.20 -13.44 -31.13
N LEU A 523 -13.33 -12.91 -30.26
CA LEU A 523 -13.47 -11.61 -29.60
C LEU A 523 -12.90 -10.45 -30.43
N GLY A 524 -12.31 -10.73 -31.59
CA GLY A 524 -11.66 -9.72 -32.43
C GLY A 524 -10.29 -9.25 -31.91
N VAL A 525 -9.69 -9.96 -30.95
CA VAL A 525 -8.39 -9.63 -30.37
C VAL A 525 -7.29 -10.17 -31.27
N ARG A 526 -6.63 -9.29 -32.03
CA ARG A 526 -5.69 -9.66 -33.10
C ARG A 526 -4.32 -10.13 -32.63
N ARG A 527 -3.90 -9.79 -31.41
CA ARG A 527 -2.57 -10.11 -30.88
C ARG A 527 -2.69 -10.81 -29.54
N VAL A 528 -1.99 -11.93 -29.39
CA VAL A 528 -1.94 -12.71 -28.16
C VAL A 528 -0.49 -12.92 -27.76
N PHE A 529 -0.13 -12.55 -26.54
CA PHE A 529 1.22 -12.78 -26.00
C PHE A 529 1.23 -13.84 -24.90
N ALA A 530 2.41 -14.34 -24.60
CA ALA A 530 2.67 -15.22 -23.47
C ALA A 530 4.04 -14.90 -22.86
N LEU A 531 4.13 -15.01 -21.53
CA LEU A 531 5.38 -15.01 -20.78
C LEU A 531 5.63 -16.45 -20.33
N THR A 532 6.80 -17.02 -20.66
CA THR A 532 7.05 -18.44 -20.40
C THR A 532 8.53 -18.79 -20.21
N TYR A 533 8.83 -19.81 -19.41
CA TYR A 533 10.14 -20.47 -19.35
C TYR A 533 10.36 -21.51 -20.45
N ARG A 534 9.34 -21.80 -21.27
CA ARG A 534 9.38 -22.84 -22.31
C ARG A 534 9.06 -22.24 -23.70
N PRO A 535 9.88 -21.32 -24.23
CA PRO A 535 9.60 -20.64 -25.49
C PRO A 535 9.36 -21.62 -26.66
N GLY A 536 10.17 -22.69 -26.75
CA GLY A 536 10.03 -23.70 -27.82
C GLY A 536 8.69 -24.46 -27.84
N PHE A 537 7.90 -24.43 -26.76
CA PHE A 537 6.53 -24.95 -26.79
C PHE A 537 5.59 -23.98 -27.52
N PHE A 538 5.68 -22.67 -27.24
CA PHE A 538 4.85 -21.64 -27.86
C PHE A 538 5.27 -21.35 -29.31
N GLU A 539 6.55 -21.46 -29.63
CA GLU A 539 7.07 -21.32 -31.00
C GLU A 539 6.46 -22.34 -31.97
N LYS A 540 6.29 -23.59 -31.52
CA LYS A 540 5.59 -24.65 -32.29
C LYS A 540 4.11 -24.32 -32.53
N LEU A 541 3.53 -23.42 -31.73
CA LEU A 541 2.17 -22.92 -31.87
C LEU A 541 2.11 -21.59 -32.63
N GLY A 542 3.19 -21.18 -33.29
CA GLY A 542 3.22 -19.98 -34.13
C GLY A 542 3.45 -18.67 -33.38
N PHE A 543 3.88 -18.71 -32.12
CA PHE A 543 4.35 -17.51 -31.42
C PHE A 543 5.78 -17.18 -31.84
N ARG A 544 6.08 -15.88 -31.97
CA ARG A 544 7.43 -15.36 -32.21
C ARG A 544 7.95 -14.63 -30.98
N SER A 545 9.24 -14.77 -30.67
CA SER A 545 9.86 -14.05 -29.56
C SER A 545 9.92 -12.54 -29.84
N ILE A 546 9.70 -11.74 -28.80
CA ILE A 546 9.77 -10.27 -28.82
C ILE A 546 10.52 -9.76 -27.60
N ASP A 547 11.00 -8.52 -27.64
CA ASP A 547 11.50 -7.87 -26.43
C ASP A 547 10.31 -7.56 -25.50
N LYS A 548 10.42 -7.88 -24.21
CA LYS A 548 9.40 -7.58 -23.19
C LYS A 548 8.99 -6.10 -23.17
N ARG A 549 9.89 -5.19 -23.57
CA ARG A 549 9.66 -3.75 -23.63
C ARG A 549 8.64 -3.36 -24.69
N GLU A 550 8.38 -4.22 -25.67
CA GLU A 550 7.35 -4.02 -26.70
C GLU A 550 5.94 -4.21 -26.15
N LEU A 551 5.81 -4.87 -24.99
CA LEU A 551 4.52 -5.10 -24.36
C LEU A 551 4.12 -3.92 -23.43
N PRO A 552 2.83 -3.49 -23.42
CA PRO A 552 2.38 -2.35 -22.62
C PRO A 552 2.59 -2.55 -21.11
N GLN A 553 3.01 -1.50 -20.38
CA GLN A 553 3.31 -1.63 -18.95
C GLN A 553 2.12 -2.05 -18.07
N LYS A 554 0.88 -1.87 -18.53
CA LYS A 554 -0.32 -2.23 -17.77
C LYS A 554 -0.55 -3.74 -17.66
N ILE A 555 0.09 -4.54 -18.50
CA ILE A 555 -0.05 -6.01 -18.45
C ILE A 555 0.62 -6.62 -17.21
N TRP A 556 1.60 -5.91 -16.63
CA TRP A 556 2.40 -6.37 -15.50
C TRP A 556 1.68 -6.31 -14.14
N LYS A 557 0.41 -5.89 -14.10
CA LYS A 557 -0.38 -5.70 -12.87
C LYS A 557 -0.38 -6.95 -11.98
N ASP A 558 -0.47 -8.14 -12.58
CA ASP A 558 -0.43 -9.40 -11.87
C ASP A 558 1.00 -9.86 -11.54
N CYS A 559 1.95 -9.48 -12.39
CA CYS A 559 3.37 -9.76 -12.18
C CYS A 559 3.95 -8.99 -10.98
N ILE A 560 3.31 -7.94 -10.47
CA ILE A 560 3.73 -7.23 -9.24
C ILE A 560 3.79 -8.18 -8.03
N LYS A 561 2.95 -9.23 -8.03
CA LYS A 561 2.93 -10.26 -6.99
C LYS A 561 4.00 -11.35 -7.21
N CYS A 562 4.69 -11.33 -8.36
CA CYS A 562 5.73 -12.29 -8.71
C CYS A 562 7.02 -11.99 -7.93
N ALA A 563 7.56 -13.01 -7.26
CA ALA A 563 8.87 -12.91 -6.59
C ALA A 563 10.01 -12.54 -7.54
N LYS A 564 9.86 -12.84 -8.84
CA LYS A 564 10.86 -12.54 -9.89
C LYS A 564 10.55 -11.28 -10.69
N PHE A 565 9.55 -10.47 -10.35
CA PHE A 565 9.10 -9.34 -11.18
C PHE A 565 10.23 -8.41 -11.67
N ALA A 566 11.16 -8.05 -10.77
CA ALA A 566 12.28 -7.14 -11.07
C ALA A 566 13.43 -7.78 -11.88
N CYS A 567 13.36 -9.09 -12.14
CA CYS A 567 14.34 -9.88 -12.89
C CYS A 567 13.64 -11.05 -13.59
N CYS A 568 12.49 -10.78 -14.20
CA CYS A 568 11.69 -11.82 -14.84
C CYS A 568 12.53 -12.46 -15.95
N ASP A 569 12.80 -13.75 -15.80
CA ASP A 569 13.62 -14.62 -16.65
C ASP A 569 12.78 -15.40 -17.67
N GLU A 570 11.45 -15.19 -17.69
CA GLU A 570 10.57 -15.71 -18.73
C GLU A 570 10.90 -15.07 -20.09
N THR A 571 10.63 -15.78 -21.18
CA THR A 571 10.71 -15.22 -22.53
C THR A 571 9.34 -14.67 -22.92
N ALA A 572 9.29 -13.48 -23.50
CA ALA A 572 8.08 -12.95 -24.10
C ALA A 572 7.94 -13.45 -25.54
N LEU A 573 6.77 -13.97 -25.87
CA LEU A 573 6.41 -14.31 -27.24
C LEU A 573 5.03 -13.74 -27.57
N ILE A 574 4.80 -13.45 -28.85
CA ILE A 574 3.54 -12.93 -29.37
C ILE A 574 3.13 -13.68 -30.62
N ARG A 575 1.83 -13.83 -30.84
CA ARG A 575 1.22 -14.39 -32.04
C ARG A 575 0.08 -13.49 -32.48
N ASP A 576 0.00 -13.26 -33.78
CA ASP A 576 -1.19 -12.67 -34.38
C ASP A 576 -2.23 -13.80 -34.59
N THR A 577 -3.46 -13.60 -34.14
CA THR A 577 -4.52 -14.63 -34.09
C THR A 577 -5.29 -14.76 -35.38
#